data_AF-A0A942UZ06-F1
#
_entry.id   AF-A0A942UZ06-F1
#
_cell.length_a   1.000
_cell.length_b   1.000
_cell.length_c   1.000
_cell.angle_alpha   90.00
_cell.angle_beta   90.00
_cell.angle_gamma   90.00
#
_symmetry.space_group_name_H-M   'P 1'
#
loop_
_entity.id
_entity.type
_entity.pdbx_description
1 polymer ?
#
loop_
_entity_poly.entity_id
_entity_poly.type
_entity_poly.pdbx_seq_one_letter_code
_entity_poly.pdbx_strand_id
1 'polypeptide(L)' 'MDKITIRSDRKDDYTFTYRGEDVVLKAGSILSIANGLNDVVLPTTAMKIMNNLIVIKDDVK' A
#
# COMPACT_ATOMS: atom_id res chain seq x y z
N MET A 1 -13.26 12.61 -4.42
CA MET A 1 -12.68 11.45 -5.15
C MET A 1 -11.18 11.50 -4.89
N ASP A 2 -10.76 10.98 -3.73
CA ASP A 2 -9.37 11.10 -3.30
C ASP A 2 -8.59 9.88 -3.74
N LYS A 3 -7.90 10.04 -4.87
CA LYS A 3 -6.89 9.10 -5.35
C LYS A 3 -5.81 8.99 -4.27
N ILE A 4 -5.51 7.77 -3.83
CA ILE A 4 -4.42 7.46 -2.91
C ILE A 4 -3.29 6.81 -3.69
N THR A 5 -2.06 7.21 -3.40
CA THR A 5 -0.85 6.59 -3.91
C THR A 5 -0.27 5.71 -2.82
N ILE A 6 0.03 4.46 -3.14
CA ILE A 6 0.75 3.53 -2.27
C ILE A 6 2.13 3.32 -2.86
N ARG A 7 3.17 3.49 -2.04
CA ARG A 7 4.56 3.26 -2.42
C ARG A 7 5.15 2.18 -1.51
N SER A 8 5.84 1.21 -2.11
CA SER A 8 6.64 0.24 -1.39
C SER A 8 8.06 0.76 -1.25
N ASP A 9 8.52 1.00 -0.02
CA ASP A 9 9.95 1.17 0.30
C ASP A 9 10.58 -0.15 0.76
N ARG A 10 9.84 -1.27 0.66
CA ARG A 10 10.31 -2.61 1.01
C ARG A 10 11.27 -3.14 -0.05
N LYS A 11 12.13 -4.06 0.38
CA LYS A 11 13.03 -4.83 -0.51
C LYS A 11 12.33 -6.01 -1.20
N ASP A 12 11.24 -6.48 -0.61
CA ASP A 12 10.46 -7.62 -1.10
C ASP A 12 9.07 -7.16 -1.57
N ASP A 13 8.45 -8.01 -2.39
CA ASP A 13 7.10 -7.79 -2.87
C ASP A 13 6.08 -7.84 -1.70
N TYR A 14 5.09 -6.96 -1.74
CA TYR A 14 4.07 -6.83 -0.73
C TYR A 14 2.69 -7.11 -1.31
N THR A 15 2.04 -8.15 -0.82
CA THR A 15 0.67 -8.48 -1.21
C THR A 15 -0.32 -7.87 -0.23
N PHE A 16 -1.37 -7.24 -0.77
CA PHE A 16 -2.47 -6.69 0.00
C PHE A 16 -3.78 -6.88 -0.78
N THR A 17 -4.91 -6.81 -0.10
CA THR A 17 -6.21 -7.01 -0.75
C THR A 17 -6.80 -5.66 -1.15
N TYR A 18 -7.22 -5.55 -2.40
CA TYR A 18 -7.95 -4.39 -2.93
C TYR A 18 -9.21 -4.87 -3.64
N ARG A 19 -10.39 -4.38 -3.20
CA ARG A 19 -11.70 -4.79 -3.74
C ARG A 19 -11.95 -6.31 -3.71
N GLY A 20 -11.36 -7.01 -2.74
CA GLY A 20 -11.45 -8.46 -2.62
C GLY A 20 -10.49 -9.25 -3.51
N GLU A 21 -9.62 -8.56 -4.27
CA GLU A 21 -8.56 -9.19 -5.07
C GLU A 21 -7.20 -8.97 -4.42
N ASP A 22 -6.32 -9.97 -4.52
CA ASP A 22 -4.94 -9.84 -4.05
C ASP A 22 -4.11 -9.06 -5.07
N VAL A 23 -3.60 -7.92 -4.63
CA VAL A 23 -2.73 -7.05 -5.41
C VAL A 23 -1.31 -7.16 -4.88
N VAL A 24 -0.38 -7.46 -5.78
CA VAL A 24 1.05 -7.50 -5.47
C VAL A 24 1.68 -6.16 -5.80
N LEU A 25 2.12 -5.44 -4.77
CA LEU A 25 2.94 -4.25 -4.88
C LEU A 25 4.41 -4.67 -4.88
N LYS A 26 5.05 -4.58 -6.04
CA LYS A 26 6.46 -4.96 -6.18
C LYS A 26 7.39 -4.11 -5.32
N ALA A 27 8.53 -4.66 -4.91
CA ALA A 27 9.58 -3.92 -4.22
C ALA A 27 9.94 -2.62 -4.95
N GLY A 28 9.99 -1.49 -4.21
CA GLY A 28 10.30 -0.18 -4.78
C GLY A 28 9.24 0.42 -5.73
N SER A 29 8.11 -0.25 -5.94
CA SER A 29 7.09 0.19 -6.89
C SER A 29 6.07 1.16 -6.27
N ILE A 30 5.36 1.86 -7.15
CA ILE A 30 4.32 2.82 -6.79
C ILE A 30 3.03 2.41 -7.49
N LEU A 31 1.94 2.37 -6.73
CA LEU A 31 0.59 2.09 -7.19
C LEU A 31 -0.32 3.27 -6.86
N SER A 32 -1.28 3.56 -7.73
CA SER A 32 -2.29 4.59 -7.53
C SER A 32 -3.68 3.99 -7.52
N ILE A 33 -4.44 4.23 -6.46
CA ILE A 33 -5.78 3.70 -6.22
C ILE A 33 -6.80 4.85 -6.26
N ALA A 34 -7.73 4.79 -7.20
CA ALA A 34 -8.72 5.85 -7.43
C ALA A 34 -9.83 5.93 -6.36
N ASN A 35 -10.06 4.84 -5.62
CA ASN A 35 -11.13 4.72 -4.60
C ASN A 35 -10.68 4.98 -3.15
N GLY A 36 -9.45 5.47 -2.97
CA GLY A 36 -8.88 5.65 -1.64
C GLY A 36 -8.68 4.32 -0.90
N LEU A 37 -8.78 4.36 0.43
CA LEU A 37 -8.52 3.21 1.33
C LEU A 37 -9.76 2.37 1.62
N ASN A 38 -10.95 2.78 1.18
CA ASN A 38 -12.22 2.13 1.55
C ASN A 38 -12.27 0.65 1.17
N ASP A 39 -11.64 0.30 0.05
CA ASP A 39 -11.60 -1.06 -0.49
C ASP A 39 -10.24 -1.73 -0.25
N VAL A 40 -9.34 -1.12 0.50
CA VAL A 40 -7.94 -1.57 0.69
C VAL A 40 -7.78 -2.17 2.07
N VAL A 41 -7.35 -3.42 2.14
CA VAL A 41 -6.99 -4.11 3.38
C VAL A 41 -5.49 -4.35 3.39
N LEU A 42 -4.78 -3.64 4.26
CA LEU A 42 -3.33 -3.76 4.44
C LEU A 42 -3.05 -4.74 5.58
N PRO A 43 -2.38 -5.89 5.34
CA PRO A 43 -1.94 -6.76 6.42
C PRO A 43 -0.96 -6.03 7.35
N THR A 44 -0.98 -6.39 8.64
CA THR A 44 -0.20 -5.78 9.73
C THR A 44 1.26 -5.57 9.35
N THR A 45 1.65 -4.32 9.11
CA THR A 45 3.01 -3.94 8.75
C THR A 45 3.27 -2.48 9.13
N ALA A 46 4.54 -2.06 9.15
CA ALA A 46 4.90 -0.69 9.45
C ALA A 46 4.52 0.23 8.26
N MET A 47 3.62 1.18 8.52
CA MET A 47 3.08 2.10 7.49
C MET A 47 3.27 3.55 7.90
N LYS A 48 3.55 4.43 6.94
CA LYS A 48 3.47 5.89 7.14
C LYS A 48 2.42 6.48 6.21
N ILE A 49 1.43 7.16 6.78
CA ILE A 49 0.36 7.85 6.04
C ILE A 49 0.67 9.35 6.02
N MET A 50 0.66 9.94 4.83
CA MET A 50 0.90 11.37 4.59
C MET A 50 -0.07 11.88 3.53
N ASN A 51 -1.16 12.54 3.95
CA ASN A 51 -2.25 12.96 3.08
C ASN A 51 -2.77 11.78 2.23
N ASN A 52 -2.55 11.82 0.91
CA ASN A 52 -2.96 10.78 -0.04
C ASN A 52 -1.82 9.81 -0.39
N LEU A 53 -0.72 9.80 0.36
CA LEU A 53 0.42 8.89 0.16
C LEU A 53 0.54 7.93 1.34
N ILE A 54 0.58 6.64 1.03
CA ILE A 54 0.88 5.57 1.99
C ILE A 54 2.23 4.99 1.60
N VAL A 55 3.16 4.99 2.54
CA VAL A 55 4.47 4.36 2.38
C VAL A 55 4.49 3.09 3.21
N ILE A 56 4.59 1.95 2.52
CA ILE A 56 4.77 0.64 3.14
C ILE A 56 6.26 0.46 3.42
N LYS A 57 6.61 0.15 4.66
CA LYS A 57 7.98 -0.09 5.11
C LYS A 57 8.13 -1.50 5.65
N ASP A 58 9.37 -1.97 5.70
CA ASP A 58 9.67 -3.18 6.43
C ASP A 58 9.42 -2.96 7.93
N ASP A 59 8.87 -3.99 8.58
CA ASP A 59 8.56 -3.93 9.99
C ASP A 59 9.86 -3.82 10.80
N VAL A 60 9.94 -2.79 11.63
CA VAL A 60 11.11 -2.57 12.50
C VAL A 60 10.87 -3.42 13.74
N LYS A 61 11.40 -4.65 13.72
CA LYS A 61 11.50 -5.47 14.95
C LYS A 61 12.28 -4.75 16.03
#